data_AF-A0A6I0DYX2-F1
#
_entry.id   AF-A0A6I0DYX2-F1
#
_cell.length_a   1.000
_cell.length_b   1.000
_cell.length_c   1.000
_cell.angle_alpha   90.00
_cell.angle_beta   90.00
_cell.angle_gamma   90.00
#
_symmetry.space_group_name_H-M   'P 1'
#
loop_
_entity.id
_entity.type
_entity.pdbx_description
1 polymer ?
#
loop_
_entity_poly.entity_id
_entity_poly.type
_entity_poly.pdbx_seq_one_letter_code
_entity_poly.pdbx_strand_id
1 'polypeptide(L)'
;MKINIEEIVTSKKWKNFMKYLYGWGASIAMLGALLKILHLPGAGTMLLFGMSIEAIIFFFSAFEPIHEELDWTLVYPELTGMTEEDEISGYRSSRKQGMGPEEIQEIITGILSSLPSGGVATTQIAAPAAQTIASGSVNMGGALVFTEKFNKMLESAEISPALFDKVSQGLSKLGDASSKIADISNSTIAVKDFSEKVSKASEAVNNFNQNYSQSGQALSDSMNLLSDNIQKTAGAMSESGQNFLDGVNNSVKNLESELTSAGQKVGGRITESVEQVASNLGKASDNLASTYLQLSETMNANGKNITDGNNNYKEQLEKLNKNMAALNAAHELHLQEANQHMKEAEKVYSGVDGMMKKLNTTIAETDKFTSAVETLNKNISSLNTVYGNMLSAINAMSNGK
;
A
#
# COMPACT_ATOMS: atom_id res chain seq x y z
N MET A 1 19.60 19.58 -22.05
CA MET A 1 18.22 19.11 -21.78
C MET A 1 17.81 19.71 -20.45
N LYS A 2 17.09 20.85 -20.44
CA LYS A 2 16.59 21.44 -19.19
C LYS A 2 15.35 20.65 -18.81
N ILE A 3 15.43 19.82 -17.77
CA ILE A 3 14.28 19.11 -17.24
C ILE A 3 13.49 20.13 -16.42
N ASN A 4 12.34 20.59 -16.95
CA ASN A 4 11.42 21.45 -16.21
C ASN A 4 10.73 20.61 -15.13
N ILE A 5 11.09 20.87 -13.88
CA ILE A 5 10.56 20.17 -12.70
C ILE A 5 9.03 20.36 -12.58
N GLU A 6 8.52 21.50 -13.04
CA GLU A 6 7.10 21.83 -13.07
C GLU A 6 6.27 20.89 -13.95
N GLU A 7 6.82 20.42 -15.07
CA GLU A 7 6.12 19.50 -15.99
C GLU A 7 6.03 18.08 -15.40
N ILE A 8 7.04 17.69 -14.61
CA ILE A 8 7.07 16.39 -13.93
C ILE A 8 6.06 16.37 -12.78
N VAL A 9 6.03 17.43 -11.97
CA VAL A 9 5.16 17.54 -10.78
C VAL A 9 3.68 17.72 -11.15
N THR A 10 3.39 18.29 -12.32
CA THR A 10 1.99 18.46 -12.81
C THR A 10 1.45 17.24 -13.55
N SER A 11 2.31 16.26 -13.89
CA SER A 11 1.91 15.10 -14.68
C SER A 11 0.89 14.19 -13.97
N LYS A 12 -0.04 13.59 -14.73
CA LYS A 12 -1.07 12.67 -14.20
C LYS A 12 -0.46 11.46 -13.46
N LYS A 13 0.72 11.02 -13.89
CA LYS A 13 1.48 9.94 -13.23
C LYS A 13 2.03 10.39 -11.88
N TRP A 14 2.55 11.61 -11.77
CA TRP A 14 3.04 12.19 -10.52
C TRP A 14 1.91 12.40 -9.51
N LYS A 15 0.77 12.97 -9.93
CA LYS A 15 -0.41 13.13 -9.07
C LYS A 15 -0.92 11.81 -8.50
N ASN A 16 -0.97 10.76 -9.33
CA ASN A 16 -1.36 9.43 -8.86
C ASN A 16 -0.33 8.82 -7.90
N PHE A 17 0.96 8.96 -8.20
CA PHE A 17 2.04 8.51 -7.31
C PHE A 17 1.96 9.22 -5.96
N MET A 18 1.74 10.54 -5.95
CA MET A 18 1.66 11.34 -4.72
C MET A 18 0.46 10.93 -3.84
N LYS A 19 -0.70 10.62 -4.43
CA LYS A 19 -1.85 10.05 -3.71
C LYS A 19 -1.50 8.75 -2.96
N TYR A 20 -0.74 7.86 -3.58
CA TYR A 20 -0.27 6.63 -2.91
C TYR A 20 0.78 6.94 -1.84
N LEU A 21 1.69 7.89 -2.10
CA LEU A 21 2.71 8.31 -1.14
C LEU A 21 2.09 8.88 0.15
N TYR A 22 1.10 9.77 0.03
CA TYR A 22 0.33 10.30 1.17
C TYR A 22 -0.37 9.18 1.95
N GLY A 23 -1.05 8.26 1.26
CA GLY A 23 -1.76 7.14 1.91
C GLY A 23 -0.84 6.16 2.63
N TRP A 24 0.31 5.82 2.03
CA TRP A 24 1.29 4.91 2.64
C TRP A 24 2.04 5.56 3.80
N GLY A 25 2.42 6.84 3.67
CA GLY A 25 3.06 7.58 4.75
C GLY A 25 2.19 7.70 5.99
N ALA A 26 0.94 8.16 5.81
CA ALA A 26 -0.02 8.30 6.90
C ALA A 26 -0.30 6.97 7.61
N SER A 27 -0.34 5.86 6.87
CA SER A 27 -0.51 4.52 7.45
C SER A 27 0.65 4.11 8.36
N ILE A 28 1.89 4.35 7.92
CA ILE A 28 3.11 4.02 8.68
C ILE A 28 3.22 4.95 9.91
N ALA A 29 2.90 6.23 9.77
CA ALA A 29 2.87 7.18 10.88
C ALA A 29 1.82 6.80 11.94
N MET A 30 0.60 6.47 11.52
CA MET A 30 -0.46 6.00 12.41
C MET A 30 -0.11 4.69 13.12
N LEU A 31 0.52 3.73 12.42
CA LEU A 31 1.03 2.51 13.05
C LEU A 31 2.13 2.80 14.08
N GLY A 32 3.05 3.71 13.78
CA GLY A 32 4.08 4.15 14.74
C GLY A 32 3.49 4.77 16.01
N ALA A 33 2.49 5.64 15.86
CA ALA A 33 1.76 6.24 16.98
C ALA A 33 0.98 5.18 17.79
N LEU A 34 0.31 4.25 17.13
CA LEU A 34 -0.42 3.16 17.78
C LEU A 34 0.49 2.26 18.61
N LEU A 35 1.65 1.88 18.08
CA LEU A 35 2.63 1.07 18.81
C LEU A 35 3.21 1.82 20.02
N LYS A 36 3.36 3.15 19.91
CA LYS A 36 3.82 4.00 21.02
C LYS A 36 2.80 4.03 22.16
N ILE A 37 1.51 4.11 21.85
CA ILE A 37 0.44 4.06 22.86
C ILE A 37 0.39 2.68 23.52
N LEU A 38 0.57 1.61 22.75
CA LEU A 38 0.58 0.23 23.25
C LEU A 38 1.87 -0.20 23.97
N HIS A 39 2.87 0.69 24.09
CA HIS A 39 4.15 0.43 24.78
C HIS A 39 4.87 -0.85 24.32
N LEU A 40 4.73 -1.21 23.04
CA LEU A 40 5.37 -2.40 22.47
C LEU A 40 6.89 -2.19 22.32
N PRO A 41 7.72 -3.24 22.52
CA PRO A 41 9.16 -3.15 22.31
C PRO A 41 9.45 -2.80 20.85
N GLY A 42 10.25 -1.75 20.62
CA GLY A 42 10.50 -1.21 19.27
C GLY A 42 9.53 -0.12 18.80
N ALA A 43 8.56 0.28 19.64
CA ALA A 43 7.63 1.36 19.31
C ALA A 43 8.32 2.72 19.06
N GLY A 44 9.41 3.01 19.78
CA GLY A 44 10.18 4.24 19.58
C GLY A 44 10.82 4.32 18.20
N THR A 45 11.39 3.23 17.71
CA THR A 45 12.02 3.16 16.38
C THR A 45 11.00 3.22 15.26
N MET A 46 9.84 2.56 15.43
CA MET A 46 8.76 2.62 14.42
C MET A 46 8.11 4.01 14.39
N LEU A 47 7.94 4.67 15.53
CA LEU A 47 7.45 6.05 15.61
C LEU A 47 8.41 7.04 14.95
N LEU A 48 9.71 6.90 15.20
CA LEU A 48 10.74 7.73 14.55
C LEU A 48 10.67 7.59 13.02
N PHE A 49 10.52 6.36 12.52
CA PHE A 49 10.35 6.09 11.10
C PHE A 49 9.07 6.73 10.55
N GLY A 50 7.93 6.52 11.22
CA GLY A 50 6.65 7.09 10.82
C GLY A 50 6.67 8.61 10.74
N MET A 51 7.18 9.30 11.77
CA MET A 51 7.28 10.76 11.76
C MET A 51 8.31 11.29 10.76
N SER A 52 9.39 10.55 10.50
CA SER A 52 10.39 10.94 9.49
C SER A 52 9.82 10.85 8.07
N ILE A 53 9.02 9.82 7.80
CA ILE A 53 8.32 9.66 6.51
C ILE A 53 7.29 10.78 6.32
N GLU A 54 6.55 11.13 7.37
CA GLU A 54 5.60 12.25 7.32
C GLU A 54 6.29 13.58 7.02
N ALA A 55 7.46 13.84 7.63
CA ALA A 55 8.25 15.04 7.36
C ALA A 55 8.75 15.12 5.90
N ILE A 56 9.13 13.98 5.32
CA ILE A 56 9.55 13.91 3.91
C ILE A 56 8.36 14.18 2.98
N ILE A 57 7.19 13.60 3.29
CA ILE A 57 5.97 13.82 2.51
C ILE A 57 5.53 15.29 2.57
N PHE A 58 5.60 15.91 3.75
CA PHE A 58 5.28 17.32 3.95
C PHE A 58 6.26 18.26 3.23
N PHE A 59 7.53 17.85 3.11
CA PHE A 59 8.50 18.57 2.30
C PHE A 59 8.17 18.51 0.81
N PHE A 60 7.75 17.34 0.31
CA PHE A 60 7.38 17.18 -1.10
C PHE A 60 6.00 17.79 -1.43
N SER A 61 5.06 17.87 -0.48
CA SER A 61 3.77 18.54 -0.69
C SER A 61 3.90 20.05 -0.91
N ALA A 62 4.95 20.68 -0.38
CA ALA A 62 5.24 22.10 -0.60
C ALA A 62 5.60 22.45 -2.05
N PHE A 63 5.95 21.45 -2.87
CA PHE A 63 6.22 21.63 -4.30
C PHE A 63 4.98 21.35 -5.17
N GLU A 64 3.86 20.96 -4.58
CA GLU A 64 2.60 20.80 -5.31
C GLU A 64 1.96 22.18 -5.51
N PRO A 65 1.56 22.56 -6.73
CA PRO A 65 0.87 23.82 -6.97
C PRO A 65 -0.45 23.84 -6.19
N ILE A 66 -0.71 24.94 -5.47
CA ILE A 66 -1.96 25.23 -4.76
C ILE A 66 -3.10 24.90 -5.73
N HIS A 67 -3.94 23.93 -5.37
CA HIS A 67 -5.14 23.66 -6.14
C HIS A 67 -6.04 24.89 -5.99
N GLU A 68 -6.13 25.73 -7.03
CA GLU A 68 -7.25 26.66 -7.19
C GLU A 68 -8.52 25.81 -7.12
N GLU A 69 -9.31 26.03 -6.07
CA GLU A 69 -10.61 25.40 -5.94
C GLU A 69 -11.46 25.79 -7.15
N LEU A 70 -12.20 24.81 -7.68
CA LEU A 70 -13.09 25.03 -8.81
C LEU A 70 -14.06 26.16 -8.45
N ASP A 71 -14.02 27.27 -9.17
CA ASP A 71 -14.85 28.44 -8.91
C ASP A 71 -16.32 28.12 -9.24
N TRP A 72 -17.04 27.53 -8.29
CA TRP A 72 -18.42 27.07 -8.43
C TRP A 72 -19.41 28.21 -8.72
N THR A 73 -18.97 29.46 -8.59
CA THR A 73 -19.68 30.67 -9.02
C THR A 73 -19.99 30.68 -10.52
N LEU A 74 -19.23 29.96 -11.36
CA LEU A 74 -19.49 29.89 -12.79
C LEU A 74 -20.73 29.05 -13.15
N VAL A 75 -21.18 28.17 -12.25
CA VAL A 75 -22.32 27.25 -12.48
C VAL A 75 -23.55 27.64 -11.64
N TYR A 76 -23.36 28.29 -10.49
CA TYR A 76 -24.44 28.80 -9.64
C TYR A 76 -24.14 30.22 -9.13
N PRO A 77 -24.66 31.28 -9.79
CA PRO A 77 -24.42 32.67 -9.39
C PRO A 77 -25.04 33.06 -8.03
N GLU A 78 -25.83 32.18 -7.43
CA GLU A 78 -26.48 32.38 -6.12
C GLU A 78 -25.53 32.19 -4.92
N LEU A 79 -24.30 31.68 -5.12
CA LEU A 79 -23.30 31.50 -4.04
C LEU A 79 -22.21 32.58 -4.02
N THR A 80 -22.29 33.56 -4.91
CA THR A 80 -21.43 34.76 -4.87
C THR A 80 -21.84 35.64 -3.69
N GLY A 81 -21.16 35.48 -2.55
CA GLY A 81 -21.33 36.36 -1.40
C GLY A 81 -21.39 35.69 -0.02
N MET A 82 -21.28 34.36 0.07
CA MET A 82 -21.18 33.67 1.36
C MET A 82 -19.74 33.27 1.65
N THR A 83 -18.89 34.27 1.93
CA THR A 83 -17.61 34.03 2.59
C THR A 83 -17.86 33.80 4.08
N GLU A 84 -17.53 32.57 4.47
CA GLU A 84 -16.75 32.22 5.67
C GLU A 84 -17.41 32.31 7.06
N GLU A 85 -17.21 31.21 7.80
CA GLU A 85 -17.00 31.16 9.25
C GLU A 85 -18.17 31.32 10.24
N ASP A 86 -19.33 31.94 9.94
CA ASP A 86 -20.27 32.32 11.03
C ASP A 86 -21.58 31.51 11.25
N GLU A 87 -21.98 30.52 10.45
CA GLU A 87 -23.18 29.69 10.73
C GLU A 87 -22.85 28.24 11.14
N ILE A 88 -22.07 28.19 12.21
CA ILE A 88 -22.04 27.15 13.23
C ILE A 88 -23.46 26.61 13.51
N SER A 89 -23.55 25.35 13.95
CA SER A 89 -24.61 24.90 14.87
C SER A 89 -25.99 24.56 14.28
N GLY A 90 -26.08 24.24 12.99
CA GLY A 90 -27.18 23.46 12.38
C GLY A 90 -27.22 21.99 12.83
N TYR A 91 -27.16 21.80 14.14
CA TYR A 91 -27.60 20.68 14.93
C TYR A 91 -28.54 19.65 14.23
N ARG A 92 -28.02 18.42 14.14
CA ARG A 92 -28.57 17.28 14.91
C ARG A 92 -29.78 16.49 14.39
N SER A 93 -30.38 16.78 13.23
CA SER A 93 -31.57 16.01 12.79
C SER A 93 -31.58 15.65 11.30
N SER A 94 -30.97 14.52 10.92
CA SER A 94 -31.50 13.60 9.88
C SER A 94 -30.60 12.36 9.74
N ARG A 95 -30.58 11.59 10.84
CA ARG A 95 -30.44 10.13 10.83
C ARG A 95 -31.50 9.54 9.87
N LYS A 96 -31.11 8.56 9.02
CA LYS A 96 -31.91 7.83 7.98
C LYS A 96 -31.89 8.56 6.62
N GLN A 97 -31.70 7.95 5.45
CA GLN A 97 -32.13 6.63 4.98
C GLN A 97 -31.41 6.32 3.63
N GLY A 98 -31.11 5.04 3.37
CA GLY A 98 -30.48 4.57 2.14
C GLY A 98 -31.37 4.63 0.89
N MET A 99 -30.71 4.60 -0.26
CA MET A 99 -31.23 4.65 -1.62
C MET A 99 -32.06 3.40 -1.97
N GLY A 100 -33.22 3.62 -2.62
CA GLY A 100 -34.28 2.63 -2.80
C GLY A 100 -34.19 1.79 -4.09
N PRO A 101 -35.02 0.73 -4.18
CA PRO A 101 -34.95 -0.32 -5.21
C PRO A 101 -35.41 0.10 -6.63
N GLU A 102 -35.84 1.34 -6.85
CA GLU A 102 -36.28 1.80 -8.18
C GLU A 102 -35.11 2.22 -9.09
N GLU A 103 -34.00 2.74 -8.53
CA GLU A 103 -32.78 3.05 -9.32
C GLU A 103 -32.04 1.79 -9.80
N ILE A 104 -32.32 0.61 -9.22
CA ILE A 104 -31.73 -0.67 -9.64
C ILE A 104 -32.45 -1.26 -10.87
N GLN A 105 -33.74 -0.96 -11.07
CA GLN A 105 -34.49 -1.47 -12.23
C GLN A 105 -34.16 -0.73 -13.53
N GLU A 106 -33.80 0.55 -13.45
CA GLU A 106 -33.44 1.35 -14.63
C GLU A 106 -32.10 0.87 -15.23
N ILE A 107 -31.17 0.45 -14.38
CA ILE A 107 -29.85 -0.07 -14.78
C ILE A 107 -29.95 -1.45 -15.45
N ILE A 108 -30.84 -2.33 -14.97
CA ILE A 108 -31.03 -3.67 -15.58
C ILE A 108 -31.71 -3.57 -16.95
N THR A 109 -32.65 -2.63 -17.11
CA THR A 109 -33.40 -2.44 -18.36
C THR A 109 -32.51 -1.85 -19.47
N GLY A 110 -31.51 -1.04 -19.11
CA GLY A 110 -30.54 -0.49 -20.07
C GLY A 110 -29.55 -1.51 -20.64
N ILE A 111 -29.27 -2.62 -19.93
CA ILE A 111 -28.31 -3.63 -20.38
C ILE A 111 -28.95 -4.63 -21.37
N LEU A 112 -30.23 -4.96 -21.19
CA LEU A 112 -30.92 -5.98 -22.00
C LEU A 112 -31.26 -5.52 -23.44
N SER A 113 -31.26 -4.20 -23.72
CA SER A 113 -31.62 -3.63 -25.03
C SER A 113 -30.46 -3.53 -26.03
N SER A 114 -29.25 -3.98 -25.67
CA SER A 114 -28.02 -3.76 -26.46
C SER A 114 -27.42 -5.02 -27.14
N LEU A 115 -28.15 -6.14 -27.23
CA LEU A 115 -27.69 -7.32 -27.99
C LEU A 115 -28.17 -7.32 -29.46
N PRO A 116 -27.27 -7.55 -30.45
CA PRO A 116 -27.64 -7.59 -31.87
C PRO A 116 -28.34 -8.91 -32.25
N SER A 117 -29.39 -8.75 -33.06
CA SER A 117 -30.26 -9.80 -33.60
C SER A 117 -29.71 -10.37 -34.91
N GLY A 118 -29.69 -11.70 -35.02
CA GLY A 118 -29.53 -12.45 -36.29
C GLY A 118 -29.70 -13.93 -35.95
N GLY A 119 -30.62 -14.70 -36.51
CA GLY A 119 -31.27 -14.62 -37.81
C GLY A 119 -31.23 -16.04 -38.35
N VAL A 120 -32.14 -16.89 -37.86
CA VAL A 120 -32.27 -18.31 -38.19
C VAL A 120 -32.89 -18.41 -39.59
N ALA A 121 -32.15 -18.97 -40.55
CA ALA A 121 -32.66 -19.34 -41.87
C ALA A 121 -32.38 -20.81 -42.12
N THR A 122 -33.36 -21.65 -41.80
CA THR A 122 -33.50 -23.02 -42.30
C THR A 122 -34.13 -22.96 -43.69
N THR A 123 -33.47 -23.51 -44.71
CA THR A 123 -34.12 -23.82 -45.98
C THR A 123 -33.70 -25.21 -46.44
N GLN A 124 -34.70 -26.10 -46.51
CA GLN A 124 -34.68 -27.36 -47.23
C GLN A 124 -34.62 -27.08 -48.74
N ILE A 125 -33.79 -27.82 -49.48
CA ILE A 125 -34.05 -28.10 -50.90
C ILE A 125 -33.72 -29.57 -51.16
N ALA A 126 -34.71 -30.25 -51.70
CA ALA A 126 -34.76 -31.67 -52.01
C ALA A 126 -33.98 -32.03 -53.29
N ALA A 127 -33.60 -33.30 -53.37
CA ALA A 127 -33.01 -33.96 -54.53
C ALA A 127 -33.94 -33.96 -55.76
N PRO A 128 -33.40 -33.98 -56.98
CA PRO A 128 -34.07 -34.56 -58.13
C PRO A 128 -33.50 -35.95 -58.45
N ALA A 129 -34.44 -36.88 -58.70
CA ALA A 129 -34.21 -38.25 -59.09
C ALA A 129 -33.61 -38.36 -60.50
N ALA A 130 -32.64 -39.26 -60.66
CA ALA A 130 -32.21 -39.77 -61.96
C ALA A 130 -33.17 -40.88 -62.40
N GLN A 131 -33.79 -40.72 -63.57
CA GLN A 131 -34.50 -41.79 -64.28
C GLN A 131 -33.72 -42.17 -65.55
N THR A 132 -33.47 -43.47 -65.62
CA THR A 132 -33.12 -44.33 -66.75
C THR A 132 -33.84 -43.98 -68.06
N ILE A 133 -33.09 -43.99 -69.17
CA ILE A 133 -33.63 -44.33 -70.49
C ILE A 133 -32.75 -45.41 -71.11
N ALA A 134 -33.44 -46.49 -71.51
CA ALA A 134 -32.91 -47.69 -72.12
C ALA A 134 -32.61 -47.50 -73.61
N SER A 135 -31.61 -48.28 -74.02
CA SER A 135 -31.20 -48.69 -75.36
C SER A 135 -32.35 -49.08 -76.30
N GLY A 136 -32.29 -48.59 -77.55
CA GLY A 136 -33.11 -49.04 -78.67
C GLY A 136 -32.29 -49.13 -79.96
N SER A 137 -32.05 -50.35 -80.42
CA SER A 137 -31.40 -50.72 -81.69
C SER A 137 -32.40 -50.74 -82.84
N VAL A 138 -32.04 -50.20 -84.02
CA VAL A 138 -32.81 -50.39 -85.27
C VAL A 138 -31.88 -50.89 -86.37
N ASN A 139 -32.22 -52.05 -86.93
CA ASN A 139 -31.54 -52.75 -88.02
C ASN A 139 -32.46 -52.74 -89.25
N MET A 140 -31.93 -52.40 -90.44
CA MET A 140 -32.69 -52.24 -91.69
C MET A 140 -31.94 -52.92 -92.84
N GLY A 141 -32.58 -53.89 -93.49
CA GLY A 141 -32.14 -54.53 -94.74
C GLY A 141 -33.33 -55.29 -95.34
N GLY A 142 -33.53 -55.45 -96.65
CA GLY A 142 -32.74 -55.06 -97.81
C GLY A 142 -33.61 -55.20 -99.07
N ALA A 143 -33.26 -54.45 -100.10
CA ALA A 143 -33.94 -54.37 -101.38
C ALA A 143 -33.36 -55.38 -102.38
N LEU A 144 -34.13 -56.38 -102.83
CA LEU A 144 -33.81 -57.22 -103.99
C LEU A 144 -35.08 -57.93 -104.54
N VAL A 145 -36.00 -57.20 -105.20
CA VAL A 145 -37.10 -57.79 -106.00
C VAL A 145 -37.43 -56.88 -107.19
N PHE A 146 -36.55 -56.77 -108.19
CA PHE A 146 -36.86 -55.98 -109.40
C PHE A 146 -36.45 -56.62 -110.74
N THR A 147 -35.58 -57.63 -110.74
CA THR A 147 -34.91 -58.08 -111.98
C THR A 147 -35.60 -59.25 -112.69
N GLU A 148 -36.41 -60.07 -112.01
CA GLU A 148 -37.09 -61.21 -112.66
C GLU A 148 -38.38 -60.83 -113.40
N LYS A 149 -39.00 -59.71 -113.01
CA LYS A 149 -40.31 -59.28 -113.54
C LYS A 149 -40.24 -58.65 -114.93
N PHE A 150 -39.03 -58.35 -115.43
CA PHE A 150 -38.79 -57.68 -116.70
C PHE A 150 -38.73 -58.65 -117.88
N ASN A 151 -38.03 -59.78 -117.74
CA ASN A 151 -37.87 -60.75 -118.84
C ASN A 151 -39.19 -61.44 -119.24
N LYS A 152 -40.11 -61.65 -118.29
CA LYS A 152 -41.46 -62.18 -118.59
C LYS A 152 -42.36 -61.20 -119.34
N MET A 153 -42.03 -59.91 -119.35
CA MET A 153 -42.81 -58.87 -120.03
C MET A 153 -42.40 -58.70 -121.50
N LEU A 154 -41.23 -59.22 -121.90
CA LEU A 154 -40.72 -59.13 -123.27
C LEU A 154 -41.22 -60.25 -124.20
N GLU A 155 -41.64 -61.39 -123.65
CA GLU A 155 -42.03 -62.59 -124.43
C GLU A 155 -43.52 -62.60 -124.84
N SER A 156 -44.33 -61.67 -124.31
CA SER A 156 -45.80 -61.69 -124.46
C SER A 156 -46.42 -60.38 -124.95
N ALA A 157 -45.63 -59.50 -125.59
CA ALA A 157 -46.08 -58.16 -125.95
C ALA A 157 -46.13 -57.96 -127.48
N GLU A 158 -47.29 -58.21 -128.08
CA GLU A 158 -47.62 -57.71 -129.42
C GLU A 158 -47.48 -56.18 -129.44
N ILE A 159 -46.86 -55.63 -130.51
CA ILE A 159 -46.54 -54.21 -130.66
C ILE A 159 -47.84 -53.38 -130.77
N SER A 160 -48.36 -52.96 -129.62
CA SER A 160 -49.47 -52.03 -129.45
C SER A 160 -48.97 -50.59 -129.26
N PRO A 161 -49.73 -49.54 -129.66
CA PRO A 161 -49.43 -48.14 -129.35
C PRO A 161 -49.12 -47.87 -127.86
N ALA A 162 -49.66 -48.68 -126.95
CA ALA A 162 -49.37 -48.61 -125.52
C ALA A 162 -47.93 -49.02 -125.13
N LEU A 163 -47.25 -49.85 -125.94
CA LEU A 163 -45.82 -50.14 -125.75
C LEU A 163 -44.98 -48.93 -126.12
N PHE A 164 -45.39 -48.13 -127.10
CA PHE A 164 -44.65 -46.93 -127.48
C PHE A 164 -44.68 -45.88 -126.35
N ASP A 165 -45.81 -45.70 -125.67
CA ASP A 165 -45.90 -44.85 -124.47
C ASP A 165 -45.06 -45.39 -123.31
N LYS A 166 -45.05 -46.71 -123.09
CA LYS A 166 -44.20 -47.31 -122.04
C LYS A 166 -42.71 -47.27 -122.37
N VAL A 167 -42.34 -47.39 -123.64
CA VAL A 167 -40.96 -47.26 -124.12
C VAL A 167 -40.52 -45.80 -124.08
N SER A 168 -41.38 -44.85 -124.42
CA SER A 168 -41.14 -43.41 -124.26
C SER A 168 -40.97 -43.02 -122.78
N GLN A 169 -41.81 -43.53 -121.89
CA GLN A 169 -41.61 -43.40 -120.45
C GLN A 169 -40.34 -44.11 -119.95
N GLY A 170 -39.96 -45.24 -120.57
CA GLY A 170 -38.71 -45.95 -120.28
C GLY A 170 -37.47 -45.15 -120.69
N LEU A 171 -37.48 -44.55 -121.89
CA LEU A 171 -36.44 -43.67 -122.41
C LEU A 171 -36.35 -42.36 -121.63
N SER A 172 -37.49 -41.79 -121.22
CA SER A 172 -37.53 -40.61 -120.34
C SER A 172 -36.96 -40.93 -118.95
N LYS A 173 -37.36 -42.06 -118.35
CA LYS A 173 -36.77 -42.55 -117.08
C LYS A 173 -35.28 -42.89 -117.21
N LEU A 174 -34.83 -43.35 -118.37
CA LEU A 174 -33.42 -43.60 -118.64
C LEU A 174 -32.65 -42.28 -118.82
N GLY A 175 -33.27 -41.27 -119.44
CA GLY A 175 -32.75 -39.90 -119.51
C GLY A 175 -32.60 -39.30 -118.10
N ASP A 176 -33.61 -39.45 -117.25
CA ASP A 176 -33.57 -39.03 -115.85
C ASP A 176 -32.53 -39.81 -115.03
N ALA A 177 -32.39 -41.12 -115.26
CA ALA A 177 -31.38 -41.94 -114.60
C ALA A 177 -29.96 -41.56 -115.05
N SER A 178 -29.76 -41.27 -116.34
CA SER A 178 -28.50 -40.79 -116.90
C SER A 178 -28.14 -39.39 -116.37
N SER A 179 -29.13 -38.51 -116.25
CA SER A 179 -29.01 -37.19 -115.62
C SER A 179 -28.60 -37.30 -114.14
N LYS A 180 -29.23 -38.21 -113.38
CA LYS A 180 -28.86 -38.48 -111.97
C LYS A 180 -27.50 -39.15 -111.81
N ILE A 181 -27.05 -39.94 -112.79
CA ILE A 181 -25.69 -40.49 -112.83
C ILE A 181 -24.66 -39.38 -113.13
N ALA A 182 -25.02 -38.40 -113.97
CA ALA A 182 -24.21 -37.21 -114.16
C ALA A 182 -24.10 -36.37 -112.86
N ASP A 183 -25.18 -36.27 -112.07
CA ASP A 183 -25.13 -35.67 -110.73
C ASP A 183 -24.28 -36.48 -109.72
N ILE A 184 -24.26 -37.81 -109.84
CA ILE A 184 -23.35 -38.68 -109.07
C ILE A 184 -21.88 -38.47 -109.46
N SER A 185 -21.59 -38.15 -110.72
CA SER A 185 -20.22 -37.81 -111.15
C SER A 185 -19.70 -36.53 -110.47
N ASN A 186 -20.60 -35.58 -110.15
CA ASN A 186 -20.31 -34.40 -109.32
C ASN A 186 -20.23 -34.72 -107.80
N SER A 187 -20.65 -35.92 -107.37
CA SER A 187 -20.65 -36.41 -105.97
C SER A 187 -19.27 -36.86 -105.46
N THR A 188 -18.23 -36.81 -106.31
CA THR A 188 -16.84 -37.03 -105.87
C THR A 188 -16.44 -36.07 -104.74
N ILE A 189 -17.01 -34.86 -104.72
CA ILE A 189 -16.81 -33.87 -103.65
C ILE A 189 -17.44 -34.34 -102.33
N ALA A 190 -18.60 -35.00 -102.36
CA ALA A 190 -19.29 -35.47 -101.15
C ALA A 190 -18.60 -36.69 -100.53
N VAL A 191 -18.09 -37.62 -101.35
CA VAL A 191 -17.28 -38.76 -100.86
C VAL A 191 -15.95 -38.24 -100.30
N LYS A 192 -15.34 -37.24 -100.94
CA LYS A 192 -14.13 -36.57 -100.44
C LYS A 192 -14.37 -35.85 -99.11
N ASP A 193 -15.46 -35.09 -98.97
CA ASP A 193 -15.85 -34.40 -97.73
C ASP A 193 -16.18 -35.38 -96.60
N PHE A 194 -16.86 -36.48 -96.90
CA PHE A 194 -17.12 -37.54 -95.93
C PHE A 194 -15.81 -38.19 -95.47
N SER A 195 -14.92 -38.55 -96.40
CA SER A 195 -13.60 -39.11 -96.09
C SER A 195 -12.77 -38.14 -95.25
N GLU A 196 -12.83 -36.84 -95.53
CA GLU A 196 -12.16 -35.80 -94.76
C GLU A 196 -12.74 -35.67 -93.35
N LYS A 197 -14.06 -35.70 -93.19
CA LYS A 197 -14.72 -35.68 -91.87
C LYS A 197 -14.44 -36.93 -91.06
N VAL A 198 -14.38 -38.10 -91.68
CA VAL A 198 -13.99 -39.36 -91.02
C VAL A 198 -12.52 -39.32 -90.61
N SER A 199 -11.63 -38.76 -91.45
CA SER A 199 -10.22 -38.54 -91.09
C SER A 199 -10.08 -37.60 -89.90
N LYS A 200 -10.75 -36.44 -89.94
CA LYS A 200 -10.77 -35.47 -88.82
C LYS A 200 -11.39 -36.07 -87.56
N ALA A 201 -12.42 -36.91 -87.69
CA ALA A 201 -13.01 -37.63 -86.56
C ALA A 201 -12.03 -38.66 -85.99
N SER A 202 -11.31 -39.39 -86.84
CA SER A 202 -10.25 -40.32 -86.43
C SER A 202 -9.11 -39.58 -85.72
N GLU A 203 -8.71 -38.40 -86.20
CA GLU A 203 -7.74 -37.53 -85.54
C GLU A 203 -8.25 -37.03 -84.18
N ALA A 204 -9.52 -36.61 -84.10
CA ALA A 204 -10.14 -36.19 -82.84
C ALA A 204 -10.23 -37.33 -81.82
N VAL A 205 -10.55 -38.56 -82.26
CA VAL A 205 -10.55 -39.76 -81.41
C VAL A 205 -9.13 -40.13 -80.98
N ASN A 206 -8.15 -40.00 -81.88
CA ASN A 206 -6.75 -40.22 -81.54
C ASN A 206 -6.25 -39.19 -80.51
N ASN A 207 -6.58 -37.92 -80.70
CA ASN A 207 -6.28 -36.84 -79.76
C ASN A 207 -7.01 -37.05 -78.43
N PHE A 208 -8.26 -37.54 -78.45
CA PHE A 208 -9.00 -37.89 -77.24
C PHE A 208 -8.31 -39.03 -76.48
N ASN A 209 -7.86 -40.09 -77.16
CA ASN A 209 -7.12 -41.19 -76.53
C ASN A 209 -5.78 -40.72 -75.94
N GLN A 210 -5.05 -39.85 -76.63
CA GLN A 210 -3.84 -39.23 -76.10
C GLN A 210 -4.13 -38.38 -74.86
N ASN A 211 -5.14 -37.51 -74.92
CA ASN A 211 -5.54 -36.67 -73.79
C ASN A 211 -6.04 -37.50 -72.61
N TYR A 212 -6.79 -38.57 -72.85
CA TYR A 212 -7.27 -39.48 -71.80
C TYR A 212 -6.11 -40.23 -71.12
N SER A 213 -5.15 -40.71 -71.91
CA SER A 213 -3.93 -41.33 -71.40
C SER A 213 -3.08 -40.35 -70.57
N GLN A 214 -2.87 -39.14 -71.09
CA GLN A 214 -2.17 -38.07 -70.40
C GLN A 214 -2.90 -37.63 -69.12
N SER A 215 -4.24 -37.55 -69.15
CA SER A 215 -5.05 -37.23 -67.97
C SER A 215 -4.96 -38.34 -66.92
N GLY A 216 -4.94 -39.61 -67.34
CA GLY A 216 -4.75 -40.75 -66.45
C GLY A 216 -3.38 -40.74 -65.76
N GLN A 217 -2.32 -40.35 -66.48
CA GLN A 217 -0.99 -40.15 -65.92
C GLN A 217 -0.96 -38.97 -64.94
N ALA A 218 -1.49 -37.82 -65.32
CA ALA A 218 -1.58 -36.64 -64.44
C ALA A 218 -2.39 -36.92 -63.17
N LEU A 219 -3.47 -37.71 -63.27
CA LEU A 219 -4.25 -38.17 -62.13
C LEU A 219 -3.43 -39.11 -61.24
N SER A 220 -2.68 -40.06 -61.81
CA SER A 220 -1.78 -40.94 -61.06
C SER A 220 -0.71 -40.15 -60.30
N ASP A 221 -0.11 -39.16 -60.95
CA ASP A 221 0.89 -38.29 -60.33
C ASP A 221 0.27 -37.46 -59.19
N SER A 222 -0.95 -36.96 -59.39
CA SER A 222 -1.70 -36.23 -58.36
C SER A 222 -2.05 -37.13 -57.16
N MET A 223 -2.43 -38.38 -57.39
CA MET A 223 -2.69 -39.36 -56.32
C MET A 223 -1.42 -39.71 -55.54
N ASN A 224 -0.29 -39.87 -56.23
CA ASN A 224 1.00 -40.13 -55.59
C ASN A 224 1.46 -38.93 -54.75
N LEU A 225 1.33 -37.71 -55.28
CA LEU A 225 1.67 -36.48 -54.58
C LEU A 225 0.75 -36.22 -53.37
N LEU A 226 -0.54 -36.56 -53.47
CA LEU A 226 -1.45 -36.50 -52.33
C LEU A 226 -1.05 -37.50 -51.24
N SER A 227 -0.72 -38.74 -51.60
CA SER A 227 -0.24 -39.76 -50.66
C SER A 227 1.04 -39.31 -49.93
N ASP A 228 2.00 -38.77 -50.67
CA ASP A 228 3.26 -38.25 -50.11
C ASP A 228 3.01 -37.05 -49.17
N ASN A 229 2.12 -36.13 -49.55
CA ASN A 229 1.74 -35.01 -48.68
C ASN A 229 1.00 -35.46 -47.42
N ILE A 230 0.10 -36.43 -47.51
CA ILE A 230 -0.59 -37.00 -46.35
C ILE A 230 0.42 -37.68 -45.41
N GLN A 231 1.37 -38.46 -45.95
CA GLN A 231 2.42 -39.10 -45.14
C GLN A 231 3.34 -38.08 -44.47
N LYS A 232 3.80 -37.07 -45.21
CA LYS A 232 4.62 -35.97 -44.65
C LYS A 232 3.87 -35.20 -43.58
N THR A 233 2.59 -34.90 -43.81
CA THR A 233 1.75 -34.20 -42.83
C THR A 233 1.53 -35.04 -41.58
N ALA A 234 1.25 -36.34 -41.74
CA ALA A 234 1.12 -37.26 -40.61
C ALA A 234 2.43 -37.41 -39.83
N GLY A 235 3.57 -37.47 -40.53
CA GLY A 235 4.91 -37.49 -39.93
C GLY A 235 5.19 -36.22 -39.12
N ALA A 236 5.02 -35.05 -39.73
CA ALA A 236 5.21 -33.76 -39.06
C ALA A 236 4.25 -33.56 -37.88
N MET A 237 3.00 -34.03 -37.99
CA MET A 237 2.03 -33.99 -36.90
C MET A 237 2.39 -34.94 -35.76
N SER A 238 2.93 -36.14 -36.07
CA SER A 238 3.42 -37.07 -35.06
C SER A 238 4.68 -36.54 -34.34
N GLU A 239 5.60 -35.93 -35.08
CA GLU A 239 6.80 -35.30 -34.54
C GLU A 239 6.45 -34.09 -33.66
N SER A 240 5.53 -33.23 -34.12
CA SER A 240 4.99 -32.11 -33.33
C SER A 240 4.30 -32.62 -32.04
N GLY A 241 3.53 -33.71 -32.14
CA GLY A 241 2.92 -34.36 -30.99
C GLY A 241 3.95 -34.87 -29.97
N GLN A 242 5.03 -35.51 -30.43
CA GLN A 242 6.11 -35.96 -29.55
C GLN A 242 6.84 -34.77 -28.91
N ASN A 243 7.20 -33.75 -29.67
CA ASN A 243 7.88 -32.55 -29.16
C ASN A 243 7.01 -31.82 -28.11
N PHE A 244 5.70 -31.74 -28.33
CA PHE A 244 4.77 -31.20 -27.33
C PHE A 244 4.75 -32.06 -26.06
N LEU A 245 4.64 -33.39 -26.17
CA LEU A 245 4.64 -34.28 -25.02
C LEU A 245 5.96 -34.21 -24.23
N ASP A 246 7.09 -34.13 -24.91
CA ASP A 246 8.40 -33.94 -24.29
C ASP A 246 8.52 -32.59 -23.60
N GLY A 247 8.03 -31.52 -24.25
CA GLY A 247 7.95 -30.18 -23.67
C GLY A 247 7.09 -30.14 -22.40
N VAL A 248 5.92 -30.80 -22.43
CA VAL A 248 5.04 -30.94 -21.26
C VAL A 248 5.73 -31.73 -20.15
N ASN A 249 6.35 -32.87 -20.47
CA ASN A 249 7.04 -33.70 -19.49
C ASN A 249 8.21 -32.94 -18.83
N ASN A 250 8.98 -32.18 -19.61
CA ASN A 250 10.05 -31.33 -19.09
C ASN A 250 9.50 -30.19 -18.21
N SER A 251 8.39 -29.55 -18.61
CA SER A 251 7.72 -28.55 -17.78
C SER A 251 7.23 -29.14 -16.45
N VAL A 252 6.65 -30.34 -16.46
CA VAL A 252 6.20 -31.04 -15.25
C VAL A 252 7.39 -31.37 -14.34
N LYS A 253 8.49 -31.89 -14.88
CA LYS A 253 9.72 -32.13 -14.10
C LYS A 253 10.31 -30.86 -13.51
N ASN A 254 10.33 -29.76 -14.27
CA ASN A 254 10.81 -28.48 -13.78
C ASN A 254 9.93 -27.95 -12.64
N LEU A 255 8.60 -28.06 -12.78
CA LEU A 255 7.66 -27.72 -11.71
C LEU A 255 7.85 -28.58 -10.46
N GLU A 256 8.06 -29.89 -10.62
CA GLU A 256 8.34 -30.81 -9.51
C GLU A 256 9.63 -30.42 -8.77
N SER A 257 10.68 -30.09 -9.51
CA SER A 257 11.97 -29.64 -8.96
C SER A 257 11.85 -28.30 -8.22
N GLU A 258 11.16 -27.31 -8.81
CA GLU A 258 10.91 -26.02 -8.19
C GLU A 258 10.03 -26.14 -6.94
N LEU A 259 8.97 -26.96 -7.00
CA LEU A 259 8.08 -27.19 -5.86
C LEU A 259 8.81 -27.91 -4.72
N THR A 260 9.66 -28.89 -5.03
CA THR A 260 10.50 -29.59 -4.04
C THR A 260 11.50 -28.63 -3.41
N SER A 261 12.16 -27.80 -4.22
CA SER A 261 13.12 -26.79 -3.75
C SER A 261 12.46 -25.72 -2.89
N ALA A 262 11.27 -25.26 -3.29
CA ALA A 262 10.45 -24.35 -2.50
C ALA A 262 10.03 -24.99 -1.17
N GLY A 263 9.60 -26.26 -1.19
CA GLY A 263 9.27 -27.03 0.01
C GLY A 263 10.44 -27.14 0.98
N GLN A 264 11.65 -27.44 0.48
CA GLN A 264 12.88 -27.48 1.29
C GLN A 264 13.25 -26.11 1.86
N LYS A 265 13.16 -25.03 1.06
CA LYS A 265 13.40 -23.66 1.53
C LYS A 265 12.42 -23.24 2.61
N VAL A 266 11.13 -23.55 2.44
CA VAL A 266 10.11 -23.28 3.46
C VAL A 266 10.40 -24.07 4.73
N GLY A 267 10.71 -25.36 4.61
CA GLY A 267 11.11 -26.20 5.74
C GLY A 267 12.30 -25.61 6.50
N GLY A 268 13.37 -25.24 5.79
CA GLY A 268 14.56 -24.61 6.38
C GLY A 268 14.26 -23.29 7.09
N ARG A 269 13.46 -22.41 6.47
CA ARG A 269 13.04 -21.14 7.10
C ARG A 269 12.18 -21.34 8.34
N ILE A 270 11.31 -22.36 8.36
CA ILE A 270 10.52 -22.69 9.55
C ILE A 270 11.44 -23.17 10.67
N THR A 271 12.38 -24.07 10.39
CA THR A 271 13.35 -24.55 11.39
C THR A 271 14.19 -23.40 11.95
N GLU A 272 14.74 -22.55 11.10
CA GLU A 272 15.54 -21.38 11.50
C GLU A 272 14.71 -20.40 12.35
N SER A 273 13.46 -20.14 11.96
CA SER A 273 12.56 -19.29 12.73
C SER A 273 12.26 -19.88 14.11
N VAL A 274 12.06 -21.20 14.24
CA VAL A 274 11.82 -21.86 15.52
C VAL A 274 13.04 -21.76 16.43
N GLU A 275 14.24 -21.97 15.88
CA GLU A 275 15.48 -21.86 16.62
C GLU A 275 15.75 -20.42 17.08
N GLN A 276 15.45 -19.44 16.23
CA GLN A 276 15.54 -18.03 16.58
C GLN A 276 14.55 -17.64 17.70
N VAL A 277 13.31 -18.12 17.64
CA VAL A 277 12.31 -17.91 18.71
C VAL A 277 12.78 -18.55 20.01
N ALA A 278 13.29 -19.78 19.98
CA ALA A 278 13.81 -20.47 21.16
C ALA A 278 15.00 -19.72 21.78
N SER A 279 15.95 -19.26 20.95
CA SER A 279 17.08 -18.44 21.40
C SER A 279 16.63 -17.11 22.04
N ASN A 280 15.68 -16.41 21.40
CA ASN A 280 15.17 -15.15 21.93
C ASN A 280 14.40 -15.35 23.24
N LEU A 281 13.63 -16.43 23.35
CA LEU A 281 12.94 -16.79 24.58
C LEU A 281 13.93 -17.16 25.70
N GLY A 282 15.01 -17.88 25.37
CA GLY A 282 16.10 -18.17 26.29
C GLY A 282 16.76 -16.89 26.82
N LYS A 283 17.15 -15.96 25.93
CA LYS A 283 17.72 -14.66 26.33
C LYS A 283 16.77 -13.82 27.17
N ALA A 284 15.47 -13.82 26.84
CA ALA A 284 14.47 -13.11 27.62
C ALA A 284 14.33 -13.71 29.04
N SER A 285 14.36 -15.04 29.14
CA SER A 285 14.34 -15.77 30.42
C SER A 285 15.57 -15.44 31.27
N ASP A 286 16.77 -15.46 30.67
CA ASP A 286 18.02 -15.14 31.35
C ASP A 286 18.02 -13.67 31.86
N ASN A 287 17.54 -12.74 31.03
CA ASN A 287 17.39 -11.34 31.43
C ASN A 287 16.39 -11.17 32.59
N LEU A 288 15.27 -11.90 32.58
CA LEU A 288 14.29 -11.89 33.67
C LEU A 288 14.90 -12.41 34.97
N ALA A 289 15.61 -13.53 34.92
CA ALA A 289 16.30 -14.10 36.07
C ALA A 289 17.36 -13.15 36.62
N SER A 290 18.18 -12.56 35.74
CA SER A 290 19.18 -11.56 36.11
C SER A 290 18.55 -10.31 36.75
N THR A 291 17.46 -9.80 36.17
CA THR A 291 16.74 -8.63 36.72
C THR A 291 16.17 -8.92 38.09
N TYR A 292 15.64 -10.14 38.31
CA TYR A 292 15.11 -10.55 39.60
C TYR A 292 16.21 -10.67 40.67
N LEU A 293 17.37 -11.23 40.31
CA LEU A 293 18.54 -11.28 41.19
C LEU A 293 19.06 -9.88 41.55
N GLN A 294 19.21 -9.00 40.56
CA GLN A 294 19.64 -7.61 40.78
C GLN A 294 18.65 -6.83 41.65
N LEU A 295 17.34 -7.03 41.44
CA LEU A 295 16.30 -6.41 42.27
C LEU A 295 16.38 -6.92 43.72
N SER A 296 16.57 -8.22 43.92
CA SER A 296 16.73 -8.80 45.26
C SER A 296 17.96 -8.24 45.97
N GLU A 297 19.10 -8.14 45.27
CA GLU A 297 20.34 -7.58 45.82
C GLU A 297 20.18 -6.09 46.15
N THR A 298 19.56 -5.32 45.25
CA THR A 298 19.27 -3.90 45.45
C THR A 298 18.28 -3.68 46.60
N MET A 299 17.23 -4.49 46.71
CA MET A 299 16.28 -4.45 47.82
C MET A 299 16.96 -4.76 49.16
N ASN A 300 17.87 -5.75 49.19
CA ASN A 300 18.63 -6.07 50.40
C ASN A 300 19.58 -4.94 50.79
N ALA A 301 20.29 -4.35 49.81
CA ALA A 301 21.15 -3.20 50.03
C ALA A 301 20.37 -1.98 50.54
N ASN A 302 19.20 -1.68 49.95
CA ASN A 302 18.31 -0.62 50.44
C ASN A 302 17.77 -0.94 51.84
N GLY A 303 17.36 -2.17 52.11
CA GLY A 303 16.91 -2.60 53.44
C GLY A 303 17.97 -2.37 54.51
N LYS A 304 19.24 -2.68 54.20
CA LYS A 304 20.38 -2.37 55.06
C LYS A 304 20.57 -0.87 55.25
N ASN A 305 20.60 -0.07 54.18
CA ASN A 305 20.75 1.38 54.27
C ASN A 305 19.63 2.04 55.10
N ILE A 306 18.38 1.59 54.93
CA ILE A 306 17.24 2.06 55.72
C ILE A 306 17.44 1.69 57.20
N THR A 307 17.83 0.46 57.50
CA THR A 307 18.07 0.00 58.87
C THR A 307 19.19 0.79 59.54
N ASP A 308 20.32 0.95 58.86
CA ASP A 308 21.49 1.69 59.34
C ASP A 308 21.16 3.19 59.53
N GLY A 309 20.43 3.79 58.58
CA GLY A 309 19.94 5.16 58.69
C GLY A 309 19.01 5.35 59.89
N ASN A 310 18.12 4.39 60.13
CA ASN A 310 17.17 4.44 61.25
C ASN A 310 17.88 4.29 62.61
N ASN A 311 18.89 3.42 62.69
CA ASN A 311 19.73 3.29 63.88
C ASN A 311 20.52 4.57 64.17
N ASN A 312 21.13 5.18 63.15
CA ASN A 312 21.81 6.46 63.29
C ASN A 312 20.86 7.58 63.73
N TYR A 313 19.66 7.65 63.16
CA TYR A 313 18.64 8.62 63.57
C TYR A 313 18.22 8.41 65.03
N LYS A 314 18.05 7.16 65.48
CA LYS A 314 17.79 6.82 66.88
C LYS A 314 18.91 7.30 67.80
N GLU A 315 20.17 7.09 67.43
CA GLU A 315 21.32 7.58 68.20
C GLU A 315 21.35 9.13 68.27
N GLN A 316 21.05 9.80 67.16
CA GLN A 316 20.97 11.27 67.14
C GLN A 316 19.85 11.80 68.02
N LEU A 317 18.66 11.16 67.98
CA LEU A 317 17.54 11.47 68.87
C LEU A 317 17.90 11.27 70.34
N GLU A 318 18.60 10.18 70.67
CA GLU A 318 19.03 9.92 72.04
C GLU A 318 20.04 10.97 72.52
N LYS A 319 21.01 11.35 71.67
CA LYS A 319 21.94 12.45 71.94
C LYS A 319 21.21 13.78 72.11
N LEU A 320 20.23 14.09 71.27
CA LEU A 320 19.45 15.32 71.36
C LEU A 320 18.62 15.34 72.64
N ASN A 321 18.02 14.22 73.03
CA ASN A 321 17.30 14.10 74.29
C ASN A 321 18.21 14.29 75.50
N LYS A 322 19.42 13.70 75.48
CA LYS A 322 20.45 13.93 76.51
C LYS A 322 20.89 15.40 76.56
N ASN A 323 21.11 16.03 75.41
CA ASN A 323 21.48 17.44 75.33
C ASN A 323 20.35 18.34 75.85
N MET A 324 19.08 18.04 75.53
CA MET A 324 17.94 18.79 76.06
C MET A 324 17.79 18.61 77.57
N ALA A 325 18.02 17.41 78.10
CA ALA A 325 18.02 17.17 79.53
C ALA A 325 19.15 17.92 80.23
N ALA A 326 20.36 17.89 79.66
CA ALA A 326 21.51 18.64 80.18
C ALA A 326 21.29 20.16 80.09
N LEU A 327 20.70 20.64 78.98
CA LEU A 327 20.36 22.05 78.79
C LEU A 327 19.31 22.51 79.82
N ASN A 328 18.26 21.72 80.04
CA ASN A 328 17.26 22.02 81.05
C ASN A 328 17.86 22.02 82.46
N ALA A 329 18.74 21.08 82.79
CA ALA A 329 19.46 21.06 84.07
C ALA A 329 20.38 22.27 84.23
N ALA A 330 21.09 22.68 83.18
CA ALA A 330 21.91 23.90 83.18
C ALA A 330 21.06 25.17 83.31
N HIS A 331 19.88 25.20 82.68
CA HIS A 331 18.92 26.31 82.80
C HIS A 331 18.41 26.45 84.24
N GLU A 332 18.06 25.34 84.88
CA GLU A 332 17.65 25.30 86.29
C GLU A 332 18.80 25.77 87.20
N LEU A 333 20.03 25.29 86.95
CA LEU A 333 21.20 25.70 87.71
C LEU A 333 21.49 27.19 87.54
N HIS A 334 21.39 27.73 86.32
CA HIS A 334 21.59 29.15 86.06
C HIS A 334 20.49 30.00 86.71
N LEU A 335 19.24 29.55 86.74
CA LEU A 335 18.18 30.23 87.50
C LEU A 335 18.46 30.23 89.00
N GLN A 336 19.00 29.14 89.55
CA GLN A 336 19.43 29.08 90.95
C GLN A 336 20.62 30.01 91.24
N GLU A 337 21.63 30.00 90.37
CA GLU A 337 22.83 30.84 90.47
C GLU A 337 22.48 32.33 90.33
N ALA A 338 21.63 32.69 89.37
CA ALA A 338 21.12 34.05 89.22
C ALA A 338 20.33 34.50 90.46
N ASN A 339 19.49 33.63 91.03
CA ASN A 339 18.82 33.92 92.30
C ASN A 339 19.81 34.10 93.47
N GLN A 340 20.88 33.31 93.50
CA GLN A 340 21.91 33.41 94.52
C GLN A 340 22.72 34.70 94.40
N HIS A 341 23.14 35.06 93.20
CA HIS A 341 23.78 36.35 92.92
C HIS A 341 22.86 37.53 93.23
N MET A 342 21.56 37.41 93.00
CA MET A 342 20.61 38.47 93.35
C MET A 342 20.52 38.66 94.88
N LYS A 343 20.54 37.57 95.66
CA LYS A 343 20.62 37.62 97.13
C LYS A 343 21.96 38.19 97.63
N GLU A 344 23.07 37.87 96.98
CA GLU A 344 24.38 38.43 97.31
C GLU A 344 24.45 39.92 96.98
N ALA A 345 23.92 40.33 95.83
CA ALA A 345 23.80 41.73 95.45
C ALA A 345 22.95 42.51 96.45
N GLU A 346 21.80 41.97 96.88
CA GLU A 346 20.95 42.57 97.92
C GLU A 346 21.70 42.80 99.24
N LYS A 347 22.54 41.83 99.65
CA LYS A 347 23.43 41.98 100.82
C LYS A 347 24.49 43.06 100.61
N VAL A 348 25.07 43.15 99.41
CA VAL A 348 26.04 44.22 99.09
C VAL A 348 25.36 45.58 99.14
N TYR A 349 24.17 45.73 98.53
CA TYR A 349 23.41 46.98 98.54
C TYR A 349 23.04 47.42 99.97
N SER A 350 22.57 46.51 100.82
CA SER A 350 22.27 46.83 102.23
C SER A 350 23.54 47.14 103.06
N GLY A 351 24.66 46.45 102.79
CA GLY A 351 25.94 46.75 103.41
C GLY A 351 26.48 48.13 103.04
N VAL A 352 26.33 48.53 101.77
CA VAL A 352 26.67 49.87 101.28
C VAL A 352 25.78 50.93 101.91
N ASP A 353 24.46 50.70 102.05
CA ASP A 353 23.57 51.61 102.80
C ASP A 353 24.04 51.80 104.26
N GLY A 354 24.42 50.71 104.92
CA GLY A 354 24.97 50.74 106.27
C GLY A 354 26.30 51.52 106.36
N MET A 355 27.19 51.36 105.38
CA MET A 355 28.44 52.11 105.29
C MET A 355 28.18 53.59 105.04
N MET A 356 27.25 53.93 104.16
CA MET A 356 26.86 55.30 103.86
C MET A 356 26.27 56.00 105.09
N LYS A 357 25.46 55.29 105.89
CA LYS A 357 24.98 55.79 107.18
C LYS A 357 26.12 56.05 108.15
N LYS A 358 27.05 55.10 108.32
CA LYS A 358 28.21 55.27 109.20
C LYS A 358 29.10 56.43 108.76
N LEU A 359 29.36 56.57 107.46
CA LEU A 359 30.12 57.69 106.91
C LEU A 359 29.45 59.03 107.22
N ASN A 360 28.13 59.15 107.03
CA ASN A 360 27.39 60.37 107.39
C ASN A 360 27.48 60.67 108.89
N THR A 361 27.38 59.65 109.76
CA THR A 361 27.58 59.84 111.21
C THR A 361 29.00 60.30 111.53
N THR A 362 30.03 59.72 110.91
CA THR A 362 31.42 60.14 111.11
C THR A 362 31.68 61.56 110.64
N ILE A 363 31.07 61.97 109.51
CA ILE A 363 31.13 63.36 109.04
C ILE A 363 30.52 64.30 110.09
N ALA A 364 29.32 63.98 110.60
CA ALA A 364 28.67 64.77 111.64
C ALA A 364 29.44 64.84 112.97
N GLU A 365 30.12 63.76 113.37
CA GLU A 365 31.02 63.76 114.53
C GLU A 365 32.28 64.60 114.30
N THR A 366 32.82 64.59 113.08
CA THR A 366 33.98 65.40 112.69
C THR A 366 33.65 66.90 112.73
N ASP A 367 32.45 67.29 112.28
CA ASP A 367 32.00 68.68 112.39
C ASP A 367 31.89 69.13 113.86
N LYS A 368 31.30 68.31 114.73
CA LYS A 368 31.24 68.59 116.17
C LYS A 368 32.62 68.72 116.81
N PHE A 369 33.54 67.83 116.45
CA PHE A 369 34.92 67.90 116.93
C PHE A 369 35.59 69.21 116.49
N THR A 370 35.40 69.62 115.23
CA THR A 370 35.91 70.88 114.69
C THR A 370 35.35 72.08 115.47
N SER A 371 34.03 72.13 115.71
CA SER A 371 33.41 73.19 116.53
C SER A 371 33.92 73.21 117.98
N ALA A 372 34.18 72.05 118.57
CA ALA A 372 34.75 71.95 119.92
C ALA A 372 36.19 72.49 119.97
N VAL A 373 37.00 72.20 118.95
CA VAL A 373 38.36 72.73 118.80
C VAL A 373 38.34 74.24 118.58
N GLU A 374 37.44 74.76 117.75
CA GLU A 374 37.26 76.22 117.58
C GLU A 374 36.89 76.90 118.90
N THR A 375 35.97 76.31 119.66
CA THR A 375 35.56 76.83 120.98
C THR A 375 36.72 76.80 121.97
N LEU A 376 37.50 75.72 122.00
CA LEU A 376 38.71 75.62 122.83
C LEU A 376 39.73 76.69 122.44
N ASN A 377 39.96 76.91 121.15
CA ASN A 377 40.88 77.93 120.66
C ASN A 377 40.41 79.35 121.05
N LYS A 378 39.10 79.60 120.96
CA LYS A 378 38.48 80.84 121.44
C LYS A 378 38.66 81.04 122.95
N ASN A 379 38.53 79.98 123.74
CA ASN A 379 38.77 80.01 125.18
C ASN A 379 40.24 80.27 125.52
N ILE A 380 41.19 79.65 124.80
CA ILE A 380 42.63 79.90 124.95
C ILE A 380 42.97 81.36 124.58
N SER A 381 42.42 81.87 123.49
CA SER A 381 42.57 83.27 123.07
C SER A 381 42.02 84.24 124.14
N SER A 382 40.85 83.92 124.70
CA SER A 382 40.25 84.70 125.79
C SER A 382 41.12 84.67 127.05
N LEU A 383 41.71 83.51 127.38
CA LEU A 383 42.61 83.34 128.52
C LEU A 383 43.88 84.18 128.35
N ASN A 384 44.50 84.15 127.17
CA ASN A 384 45.67 84.99 126.86
C ASN A 384 45.34 86.49 126.92
N THR A 385 44.12 86.87 126.52
CA THR A 385 43.65 88.27 126.63
C THR A 385 43.52 88.69 128.10
N VAL A 386 42.97 87.83 128.97
CA VAL A 386 42.87 88.10 130.41
C VAL A 386 44.25 88.16 131.08
N TYR A 387 45.18 87.27 130.73
CA TYR A 387 46.56 87.34 131.23
C TYR A 387 47.29 88.59 130.74
N GLY A 388 47.10 89.00 129.48
CA GLY A 388 47.66 90.26 128.96
C GLY A 388 47.09 91.49 129.68
N ASN A 389 45.79 91.51 129.96
CA ASN A 389 45.15 92.58 130.71
C ASN A 389 45.59 92.60 132.18
N MET A 390 45.85 91.44 132.79
CA MET A 390 46.38 91.35 134.15
C MET A 390 47.84 91.78 134.23
N LEU A 391 48.67 91.48 133.21
CA LEU A 391 50.04 91.99 133.09
C LEU A 391 50.05 93.53 132.93
N SER A 392 49.18 94.07 132.09
CA SER A 392 49.00 95.51 131.91
C SER A 392 48.50 96.20 133.20
N ALA A 393 47.57 95.58 133.93
CA ALA A 393 47.06 96.12 135.19
C ALA A 393 48.12 96.07 136.32
N ILE A 394 48.97 95.04 136.35
CA ILE A 394 50.09 94.95 137.29
C ILE A 394 51.17 95.98 136.96
N ASN A 395 51.49 96.19 135.67
CA ASN A 395 52.41 97.26 135.25
C ASN A 395 51.85 98.66 135.55
N ALA A 396 50.54 98.86 135.39
CA ALA A 396 49.87 100.13 135.68
C ALA A 396 49.82 100.45 137.19
N MET A 397 49.66 99.45 138.07
CA MET A 397 49.70 99.64 139.52
C MET A 397 51.11 99.82 140.09
N SER A 398 52.16 99.38 139.37
CA SER A 398 53.55 99.51 139.80
C SER A 398 54.16 100.90 139.57
N ASN A 399 53.56 101.73 138.71
CA ASN A 399 54.18 102.97 138.18
C ASN A 399 53.40 104.29 138.46
N GLY A 400 52.51 104.33 139.44
CA GLY A 400 51.80 105.57 139.84
C GLY A 400 52.14 106.04 141.25
N LYS A 401 53.24 106.78 141.39
CA LYS A 401 53.51 107.73 142.49
C LYS A 401 53.30 109.14 141.97
#